data_AF-U2DXD5-F1
#
_entry.id   AF-U2DXD5-F1
#
_cell.length_a   1.000
_cell.length_b   1.000
_cell.length_c   1.000
_cell.angle_alpha   90.00
_cell.angle_beta   90.00
_cell.angle_gamma   90.00
#
_symmetry.space_group_name_H-M   'P 1'
#
loop_
_entity.id
_entity.type
_entity.pdbx_description
1 polymer ?
#
loop_
_entity_poly.entity_id
_entity_poly.type
_entity_poly.pdbx_seq_one_letter_code
_entity_poly.pdbx_strand_id
1 'polypeptide(L)'
;MACSLIKHKRITTTVAKAKALKKFVEPLLTKAKDDTTNSRRVVFSNLQDKFAVTELFKEISVKIADRPGGYTRIIKTGNRLGDNAEMCFIELVDYNENMAKEKVVKKATRTRRSKKSGAAAETTAVASETTAAPVAEEPKAESAE
;
A
#
# COMPACT_ATOMS: atom_id res chain seq x y z
N MET A 1 12.94 -7.60 -15.35
CA MET A 1 12.06 -6.69 -14.57
C MET A 1 12.23 -6.83 -13.06
N ALA A 2 12.14 -8.03 -12.48
CA ALA A 2 12.35 -8.21 -11.04
C ALA A 2 13.73 -7.73 -10.55
N CYS A 3 14.81 -8.09 -11.26
CA CYS A 3 16.16 -7.60 -10.96
C CYS A 3 16.26 -6.07 -11.03
N SER A 4 15.58 -5.43 -11.99
CA SER A 4 15.53 -3.97 -12.12
C SER A 4 14.80 -3.31 -10.95
N LEU A 5 13.70 -3.90 -10.48
CA LEU A 5 12.98 -3.39 -9.30
C LEU A 5 13.84 -3.50 -8.03
N ILE A 6 14.60 -4.58 -7.88
CA ILE A 6 15.51 -4.76 -6.74
C ILE A 6 16.63 -3.72 -6.77
N LYS A 7 17.30 -3.55 -7.92
CA LYS A 7 18.42 -2.59 -8.10
C LYS A 7 18.01 -1.14 -7.91
N HIS A 8 16.88 -0.74 -8.50
CA HIS A 8 16.47 0.66 -8.54
C HIS A 8 15.40 1.02 -7.51
N LYS A 9 14.83 0.04 -6.80
CA LYS A 9 13.77 0.18 -5.77
C LYS A 9 12.43 0.73 -6.29
N ARG A 10 12.43 1.42 -7.44
CA ARG A 10 11.28 1.92 -8.18
C ARG A 10 11.53 1.78 -9.68
N ILE A 11 10.52 1.32 -10.43
CA ILE A 11 10.54 1.28 -11.89
C ILE A 11 9.19 1.73 -12.47
N THR A 12 9.22 2.32 -13.65
CA THR A 12 8.02 2.73 -14.40
C THR A 12 7.69 1.68 -15.46
N THR A 13 6.45 1.21 -15.51
CA THR A 13 5.99 0.17 -16.44
C THR A 13 4.48 0.27 -16.69
N THR A 14 3.92 -0.61 -17.52
CA THR A 14 2.47 -0.65 -17.74
C THR A 14 1.74 -1.33 -16.58
N VAL A 15 0.48 -0.97 -16.36
CA VAL A 15 -0.35 -1.51 -15.26
C VAL A 15 -0.42 -3.04 -15.30
N ALA A 16 -0.56 -3.63 -16.49
CA ALA A 16 -0.60 -5.08 -16.67
C ALA A 16 0.71 -5.75 -16.23
N LYS A 17 1.86 -5.19 -16.66
CA LYS A 17 3.19 -5.70 -16.29
C LYS A 17 3.46 -5.55 -14.80
N ALA A 18 3.07 -4.43 -14.18
CA ALA A 18 3.22 -4.22 -12.74
C ALA A 18 2.41 -5.22 -11.92
N LYS A 19 1.16 -5.50 -12.31
CA LYS A 19 0.31 -6.50 -11.64
C LYS A 19 0.90 -7.91 -11.71
N ALA A 20 1.45 -8.30 -12.87
CA ALA A 20 2.14 -9.58 -13.03
C ALA A 20 3.42 -9.63 -12.20
N LEU A 21 4.22 -8.56 -12.23
CA LEU A 21 5.47 -8.45 -11.47
C LEU A 21 5.22 -8.56 -9.96
N LYS A 22 4.15 -7.95 -9.45
CA LYS A 22 3.77 -8.06 -8.04
C LYS A 22 3.57 -9.50 -7.59
N LYS A 23 2.85 -10.31 -8.38
CA LYS A 23 2.63 -11.74 -8.08
C LYS A 23 3.94 -12.53 -8.02
N PHE A 24 4.91 -12.15 -8.85
CA PHE A 24 6.21 -12.82 -8.93
C PHE A 24 7.19 -12.37 -7.83
N VAL A 25 7.25 -11.08 -7.52
CA VAL A 25 8.25 -10.51 -6.60
C VAL A 25 7.87 -10.68 -5.13
N GLU A 26 6.59 -10.56 -4.76
CA GLU A 26 6.16 -10.67 -3.35
C GLU A 26 6.61 -11.97 -2.68
N PRO A 27 6.47 -13.17 -3.29
CA PRO A 27 6.98 -14.41 -2.70
C PRO A 27 8.51 -14.46 -2.57
N LEU A 28 9.25 -13.81 -3.48
CA LEU A 28 10.71 -13.73 -3.41
C LEU A 28 11.15 -12.84 -2.25
N LEU A 29 10.46 -11.71 -2.04
CA LEU A 29 10.71 -10.81 -0.91
C LEU A 29 10.40 -11.49 0.43
N THR A 30 9.32 -12.27 0.51
CA THR A 30 9.02 -13.07 1.71
C THR A 30 10.13 -14.08 2.00
N LYS A 31 10.61 -14.83 1.00
CA LYS A 31 11.72 -15.79 1.16
C LYS A 31 13.04 -15.12 1.54
N ALA A 32 13.25 -13.87 1.14
CA ALA A 32 14.47 -13.13 1.44
C ALA A 32 14.61 -12.70 2.90
N LYS A 33 13.52 -12.77 3.70
CA LYS A 33 13.58 -12.50 5.14
C LYS A 33 14.40 -13.52 5.90
N ASP A 34 14.30 -14.78 5.49
CA ASP A 34 15.06 -15.88 6.08
C ASP A 34 16.34 -16.11 5.29
N ASP A 35 17.45 -15.55 5.79
CA ASP A 35 18.76 -15.68 5.13
C ASP A 35 19.38 -17.06 5.35
N THR A 36 18.89 -18.03 4.57
CA THR A 36 19.43 -19.40 4.53
C THR A 36 20.03 -19.71 3.16
N THR A 37 20.95 -20.69 3.11
CA THR A 37 21.52 -21.16 1.83
C THR A 37 20.44 -21.67 0.87
N ASN A 38 19.39 -22.31 1.39
CA ASN A 38 18.26 -22.77 0.58
C ASN A 38 17.47 -21.59 0.00
N SER A 39 17.13 -20.59 0.83
CA SER A 39 16.45 -19.37 0.39
C SER A 39 17.23 -18.67 -0.73
N ARG A 40 18.55 -18.50 -0.56
CA ARG A 40 19.41 -17.89 -1.59
C ARG A 40 19.42 -18.69 -2.90
N ARG A 41 19.49 -20.03 -2.85
CA ARG A 41 19.45 -20.90 -4.05
C ARG A 41 18.11 -20.79 -4.78
N VAL A 42 17.01 -20.81 -4.04
CA VAL A 42 15.65 -20.70 -4.59
C VAL A 42 15.42 -19.31 -5.21
N VAL A 43 15.88 -18.24 -4.58
CA VAL A 43 15.76 -16.90 -5.16
C VAL A 43 16.66 -16.77 -6.39
N PHE A 44 17.88 -17.32 -6.34
CA PHE A 44 18.81 -17.28 -7.47
C PHE A 44 18.28 -18.03 -8.70
N SER A 45 17.59 -19.16 -8.54
CA SER A 45 16.99 -19.87 -9.68
C SER A 45 15.93 -19.03 -10.42
N ASN A 46 15.28 -18.10 -9.72
CA ASN A 46 14.25 -17.21 -10.27
C ASN A 46 14.83 -15.91 -10.86
N LEU A 47 15.83 -15.31 -10.21
CA LEU A 47 16.42 -14.02 -10.63
C LEU A 47 17.61 -14.15 -11.56
N GLN A 48 18.40 -15.22 -11.42
CA GLN A 48 19.62 -15.53 -12.19
C GLN A 48 20.67 -14.40 -12.21
N ASP A 49 20.60 -13.45 -11.27
CA ASP A 49 21.52 -12.31 -11.16
C ASP A 49 22.11 -12.24 -9.75
N LYS A 50 23.43 -12.41 -9.66
CA LYS A 50 24.18 -12.44 -8.39
C LYS A 50 24.11 -11.09 -7.66
N PHE A 51 24.11 -9.98 -8.38
CA PHE A 51 24.09 -8.64 -7.79
C PHE A 51 22.73 -8.35 -7.17
N ALA A 52 21.65 -8.63 -7.90
CA ALA A 52 20.29 -8.45 -7.39
C ALA A 52 20.02 -9.33 -6.16
N VAL A 53 20.48 -10.60 -6.17
CA VAL A 53 20.34 -11.47 -4.99
C VAL A 53 21.11 -10.93 -3.80
N THR A 54 22.34 -10.47 -4.01
CA THR A 54 23.16 -9.91 -2.93
C THR A 54 22.51 -8.69 -2.29
N GLU A 55 22.00 -7.77 -3.10
CA GLU A 55 21.29 -6.56 -2.66
C GLU A 55 19.99 -6.89 -1.93
N LEU A 56 19.24 -7.87 -2.43
CA LEU A 56 18.00 -8.32 -1.82
C LEU A 56 18.19 -8.84 -0.40
N PHE A 57 19.20 -9.67 -0.16
CA PHE A 57 19.46 -10.26 1.16
C PHE A 57 20.24 -9.33 2.10
N LYS A 58 20.98 -8.34 1.60
CA LYS A 58 21.76 -7.42 2.43
C LYS A 58 20.96 -6.19 2.87
N GLU A 59 20.28 -5.53 1.94
CA GLU A 59 19.66 -4.23 2.21
C GLU A 59 18.15 -4.34 2.34
N ILE A 60 17.51 -5.01 1.38
CA ILE A 60 16.04 -4.99 1.27
C ILE A 60 15.40 -5.85 2.35
N SER A 61 15.91 -7.08 2.57
CA SER A 61 15.42 -8.02 3.59
C SER A 61 15.31 -7.39 4.97
N VAL A 62 16.33 -6.62 5.37
CA VAL A 62 16.42 -5.95 6.67
C VAL A 62 15.33 -4.89 6.80
N LYS A 63 15.09 -4.09 5.76
CA LYS A 63 14.05 -3.04 5.79
C LYS A 63 12.63 -3.60 5.77
N ILE A 64 12.40 -4.75 5.13
CA ILE A 64 11.06 -5.35 5.01
C ILE A 64 10.73 -6.35 6.12
N ALA A 65 11.67 -6.64 7.03
CA ALA A 65 11.57 -7.72 8.02
C ALA A 65 10.25 -7.68 8.82
N ASP A 66 9.91 -6.49 9.34
CA ASP A 66 8.74 -6.29 10.21
C ASP A 66 7.39 -6.30 9.47
N ARG A 67 7.39 -6.17 8.14
CA ARG A 67 6.15 -6.02 7.35
C ARG A 67 5.54 -7.39 7.04
N PRO A 68 4.30 -7.71 7.46
CA PRO A 68 3.72 -9.04 7.25
C PRO A 68 3.40 -9.37 5.77
N GLY A 69 3.38 -8.37 4.88
CA GLY A 69 3.21 -8.56 3.44
C GLY A 69 2.90 -7.26 2.71
N GLY A 70 2.82 -7.32 1.38
CA GLY A 70 2.56 -6.14 0.55
C GLY A 70 3.77 -5.23 0.49
N TYR A 71 4.91 -5.77 0.08
CA TYR A 71 6.17 -5.05 0.01
C TYR A 71 6.24 -4.12 -1.21
N THR A 72 5.40 -4.37 -2.22
CA THR A 72 5.32 -3.57 -3.44
C THR A 72 4.03 -2.76 -3.53
N ARG A 73 4.17 -1.51 -3.99
CA ARG A 73 3.06 -0.59 -4.27
C ARG A 73 3.05 -0.26 -5.76
N ILE A 74 1.86 -0.17 -6.35
CA ILE A 74 1.64 0.23 -7.73
C ILE A 74 0.82 1.53 -7.69
N ILE A 75 1.32 2.59 -8.31
CA ILE A 75 0.62 3.86 -8.45
C ILE A 75 0.52 4.20 -9.94
N LYS A 76 -0.70 4.49 -10.40
CA LYS A 76 -0.94 4.89 -11.79
C LYS A 76 -0.48 6.33 -12.01
N THR A 77 0.18 6.59 -13.14
CA THR A 77 0.74 7.91 -13.45
C THR A 77 0.02 8.59 -14.62
N GLY A 78 -0.61 7.82 -15.51
CA GLY A 78 -1.31 8.32 -16.71
C GLY A 78 -1.19 7.33 -17.87
N ASN A 79 -1.51 7.77 -19.08
CA ASN A 79 -1.39 6.96 -20.30
C ASN A 79 -0.20 7.41 -21.14
N ARG A 80 0.46 6.48 -21.81
CA ARG A 80 1.58 6.79 -22.70
C ARG A 80 1.09 7.33 -24.05
N LEU A 81 1.77 8.35 -24.55
CA LEU A 81 1.50 8.92 -25.87
C LEU A 81 1.89 7.92 -26.97
N GLY A 82 0.99 7.70 -27.93
CA GLY A 82 1.20 6.81 -29.08
C GLY A 82 0.38 5.52 -28.99
N ASP A 83 0.52 4.72 -27.93
CA ASP A 83 -0.20 3.45 -27.74
C ASP A 83 -1.35 3.55 -26.72
N ASN A 84 -1.54 4.71 -26.08
CA ASN A 84 -2.50 4.96 -25.01
C ASN A 84 -2.44 3.92 -23.86
N ALA A 85 -1.29 3.27 -23.66
CA ALA A 85 -1.17 2.24 -22.63
C ALA A 85 -1.19 2.87 -21.23
N GLU A 86 -1.95 2.27 -20.31
CA GLU A 86 -1.96 2.70 -18.90
C GLU A 86 -0.58 2.46 -18.26
N MET A 87 0.08 3.55 -17.85
CA MET A 87 1.37 3.56 -17.19
C MET A 87 1.21 3.69 -15.67
N CYS A 88 2.18 3.11 -14.97
CA CYS A 88 2.29 3.15 -13.53
C CYS A 88 3.75 3.07 -13.12
N PHE A 89 4.05 3.43 -11.88
CA PHE A 89 5.29 3.02 -11.24
C PHE A 89 5.00 1.96 -10.19
N ILE A 90 5.92 1.00 -10.10
CA ILE A 90 5.96 0.00 -9.03
C ILE A 90 7.19 0.25 -8.17
N GLU A 91 6.99 0.30 -6.86
CA GLU A 91 8.03 0.64 -5.87
C GLU A 91 8.01 -0.30 -4.67
N LEU A 92 9.15 -0.42 -4.00
CA LEU A 92 9.24 -1.00 -2.67
C LEU A 92 8.73 0.00 -1.63
N VAL A 93 7.77 -0.42 -0.81
CA VAL A 93 7.07 0.44 0.15
C VAL A 93 8.03 1.08 1.16
N ASP A 94 8.98 0.30 1.68
CA ASP A 94 9.89 0.72 2.75
C ASP A 94 11.11 1.52 2.25
N TYR A 95 11.15 1.85 0.94
CA TYR A 95 12.15 2.72 0.32
C TYR A 95 11.58 4.07 -0.15
N ASN A 96 10.36 4.41 0.26
CA ASN A 96 9.76 5.70 -0.05
C ASN A 96 10.24 6.77 0.94
N GLU A 97 11.33 7.46 0.59
CA GLU A 97 11.95 8.53 1.41
C GLU A 97 11.00 9.72 1.67
N ASN A 98 10.01 9.92 0.80
CA ASN A 98 9.07 11.04 0.88
C ASN A 98 7.84 10.76 1.76
N MET A 99 7.50 9.48 2.02
CA MET A 99 6.37 9.10 2.89
C MET A 99 6.76 8.48 4.23
N ALA A 100 8.04 8.12 4.43
CA ALA A 100 8.53 7.63 5.72
C ALA A 100 8.61 8.72 6.82
N LYS A 101 8.44 10.01 6.45
CA LYS A 101 8.44 11.14 7.39
C LYS A 101 7.15 11.23 8.22
N GLU A 102 6.06 10.58 7.82
CA GLU A 102 4.82 10.50 8.58
C GLU A 102 4.70 9.13 9.24
N LYS A 103 5.24 8.99 10.47
CA LYS A 103 5.11 7.77 11.28
C LYS A 103 3.64 7.49 11.58
N VAL A 104 3.12 6.38 11.04
CA VAL A 104 1.82 5.82 11.43
C VAL A 104 1.95 5.15 12.80
N VAL A 105 1.32 5.74 13.81
CA VAL A 105 1.07 5.14 15.12
C VAL A 105 0.25 3.86 14.93
N LYS A 106 0.75 2.73 15.46
CA LYS A 106 0.04 1.44 15.47
C LYS A 106 -1.31 1.61 16.18
N LYS A 107 -2.42 1.68 15.43
CA LYS A 107 -3.76 1.56 15.98
C LYS A 107 -4.23 0.12 15.82
N ALA A 108 -4.49 -0.53 16.96
CA ALA A 108 -4.95 -1.91 17.05
C ALA A 108 -6.24 -2.14 16.23
N THR A 109 -6.23 -3.19 15.42
CA THR A 109 -7.38 -3.65 14.63
C THR A 109 -8.51 -4.09 15.56
N ARG A 110 -9.57 -3.28 15.67
CA ARG A 110 -10.82 -3.68 16.32
C ARG A 110 -11.57 -4.62 15.36
N THR A 111 -11.47 -5.92 15.60
CA THR A 111 -12.20 -6.94 14.85
C THR A 111 -13.71 -6.76 15.06
N ARG A 112 -14.45 -6.60 13.95
CA ARG A 112 -15.92 -6.59 13.90
C ARG A 112 -16.44 -8.02 14.06
N ARG A 113 -16.39 -8.56 15.27
CA ARG A 113 -17.03 -9.85 15.58
C ARG A 113 -17.46 -9.94 17.04
N SER A 114 -18.30 -9.00 17.48
CA SER A 114 -18.97 -9.12 18.79
C SER A 114 -20.29 -8.37 18.89
N LYS A 115 -21.02 -8.16 17.78
CA LYS A 115 -22.36 -7.53 17.84
C LYS A 115 -23.42 -8.33 17.07
N LYS A 116 -23.51 -9.62 17.36
CA LYS A 116 -24.70 -10.43 17.09
C LYS A 116 -24.87 -11.53 18.13
N SER A 117 -25.17 -11.12 19.36
CA SER A 117 -25.86 -11.95 20.35
C SER A 117 -26.24 -11.06 21.54
N GLY A 118 -27.55 -10.88 21.74
CA GLY A 118 -28.11 -10.33 22.99
C GLY A 118 -28.58 -8.89 22.91
N ALA A 119 -29.88 -8.71 22.64
CA ALA A 119 -30.79 -7.88 23.44
C ALA A 119 -32.07 -7.58 22.64
N ALA A 120 -33.01 -8.52 22.70
CA ALA A 120 -34.42 -8.18 22.73
C ALA A 120 -34.81 -8.08 24.21
N ALA A 121 -35.21 -6.88 24.66
CA ALA A 121 -36.12 -6.60 25.78
C ALA A 121 -36.09 -5.09 26.11
N GLU A 122 -37.20 -4.41 25.77
CA GLU A 122 -37.94 -3.40 26.56
C GLU A 122 -37.19 -2.14 27.04
N THR A 123 -37.43 -0.98 26.42
CA THR A 123 -38.48 0.03 26.77
C THR A 123 -38.41 0.58 28.20
N THR A 124 -37.90 1.80 28.33
CA THR A 124 -38.48 2.85 29.19
C THR A 124 -38.11 4.22 28.63
N ALA A 125 -39.15 5.02 28.43
CA ALA A 125 -39.12 6.40 27.97
C ALA A 125 -38.55 7.33 29.05
N VAL A 126 -37.81 8.37 28.63
CA VAL A 126 -38.10 9.76 29.01
C VAL A 126 -37.65 10.65 27.85
N ALA A 127 -38.60 11.40 27.31
CA ALA A 127 -38.42 12.48 26.37
C ALA A 127 -37.88 13.74 27.09
N SER A 128 -36.97 14.44 26.42
CA SER A 128 -36.91 15.90 26.48
C SER A 128 -36.41 16.40 25.12
N GLU A 129 -37.38 16.76 24.27
CA GLU A 129 -37.29 17.88 23.32
C GLU A 129 -36.83 19.14 24.13
N THR A 130 -36.13 20.15 23.62
CA THR A 130 -36.42 21.06 22.49
C THR A 130 -35.15 21.95 22.38
N THR A 131 -34.57 22.22 21.22
CA THR A 131 -34.74 23.43 20.37
C THR A 131 -34.24 23.07 18.95
N ALA A 132 -35.05 22.99 17.86
CA ALA A 132 -35.76 24.05 17.13
C ALA A 132 -34.89 25.29 16.88
N ALA A 133 -34.73 25.89 15.70
CA ALA A 133 -35.15 25.68 14.31
C ALA A 133 -34.40 26.76 13.46
N PRO A 134 -34.48 26.75 12.11
CA PRO A 134 -33.58 27.41 11.15
C PRO A 134 -34.09 28.79 10.64
N VAL A 135 -33.42 29.37 9.63
CA VAL A 135 -33.83 30.33 8.54
C VAL A 135 -32.54 31.11 8.14
N ALA A 136 -31.92 30.87 6.98
CA ALA A 136 -32.25 31.24 5.58
C ALA A 136 -31.87 32.68 5.18
N GLU A 137 -31.26 32.78 3.98
CA GLU A 137 -31.33 33.84 2.95
C GLU A 137 -30.01 34.55 2.52
N GLU A 138 -29.78 34.52 1.19
CA GLU A 138 -28.70 35.07 0.34
C GLU A 138 -28.87 36.62 0.12
N PRO A 139 -28.44 37.27 -0.98
CA PRO A 139 -27.11 37.55 -1.59
C PRO A 139 -26.83 39.07 -1.82
N LYS A 140 -25.60 39.46 -2.23
CA LYS A 140 -25.21 40.64 -3.08
C LYS A 140 -23.69 40.59 -3.30
N ALA A 141 -23.12 40.44 -4.51
CA ALA A 141 -23.05 41.31 -5.69
C ALA A 141 -22.19 42.60 -5.51
N GLU A 142 -21.10 42.68 -6.29
CA GLU A 142 -20.27 43.82 -6.80
C GLU A 142 -18.77 43.43 -6.75
N SER A 143 -18.03 43.16 -7.84
CA SER A 143 -17.61 43.94 -9.03
C SER A 143 -16.36 44.82 -8.82
N ALA A 144 -15.46 44.79 -9.82
CA ALA A 144 -14.18 45.52 -10.01
C ALA A 144 -13.03 45.03 -9.09
N GLU A 145 -11.83 44.67 -9.57
CA GLU A 145 -10.97 45.22 -10.63
C GLU A 145 -10.12 44.10 -11.28
#